data_AF-X1LH17-F1
#
_entry.id   AF-X1LH17-F1
#
_cell.length_a   1.000
_cell.length_b   1.000
_cell.length_c   1.000
_cell.angle_alpha   90.00
_cell.angle_beta   90.00
_cell.angle_gamma   90.00
#
_symmetry.space_group_name_H-M   'P 1'
#
loop_
_entity.id
_entity.type
_entity.pdbx_description
1 polymer ?
#
loop_
_entity_poly.entity_id
_entity_poly.type
_entity_poly.pdbx_seq_one_letter_code
_entity_poly.pdbx_strand_id
1 'polypeptide(L)'
;MKKPIRVRFAPSPTGYPHVGNIRTALFNWLFARRYGGSFIVRIEDTDVTRKVKGAEKGILDSLRWLSLDWDEGPDVGGDYGPYYQSQRLKLYKSAAEKLVAQGDAYNCYCSPERLDAMRVEQVKRKQPPGYDRRCRELTPEERAKKQAEGIVPVVRFKVPLKGQTRFKDLIYGDVVFEHSTLDDFVLLKS
;
A
#
# COMPACT_ATOMS: atom_id res chain seq x y z
N MET A 1 -21.24 -17.66 -13.86
CA MET A 1 -19.94 -17.75 -14.55
C MET A 1 -18.83 -17.45 -13.55
N LYS A 2 -17.74 -18.24 -13.51
CA LYS A 2 -16.56 -17.90 -12.68
C LYS A 2 -15.95 -16.62 -13.23
N LYS A 3 -15.63 -15.66 -12.34
CA LYS A 3 -14.90 -14.44 -12.74
C LYS A 3 -13.55 -14.87 -13.36
N PRO A 4 -13.11 -14.24 -14.46
CA PRO A 4 -11.83 -14.57 -15.07
C PRO A 4 -10.68 -14.32 -14.09
N ILE A 5 -9.66 -15.18 -14.12
CA ILE A 5 -8.46 -15.04 -13.28
C ILE A 5 -7.74 -13.75 -13.68
N ARG A 6 -7.38 -12.93 -12.69
CA ARG A 6 -6.60 -11.71 -12.87
C ARG A 6 -5.56 -11.62 -11.77
N VAL A 7 -4.30 -11.52 -12.16
CA VAL A 7 -3.17 -11.49 -11.23
C VAL A 7 -2.20 -10.38 -11.63
N ARG A 8 -1.40 -9.88 -10.68
CA ARG A 8 -0.50 -8.76 -10.96
C ARG A 8 0.90 -8.94 -10.41
N PHE A 9 1.89 -8.54 -11.22
CA PHE A 9 3.23 -8.21 -10.76
C PHE A 9 3.31 -6.71 -10.50
N ALA A 10 3.63 -6.34 -9.26
CA ALA A 10 3.57 -4.96 -8.76
C ALA A 10 4.92 -4.51 -8.18
N PRO A 11 5.95 -4.30 -9.03
CA PRO A 11 7.28 -3.92 -8.57
C PRO A 11 7.38 -2.41 -8.27
N SER A 12 8.17 -2.06 -7.26
CA SER A 12 8.60 -0.67 -7.03
C SER A 12 9.91 -0.41 -7.78
N PRO A 13 10.07 0.73 -8.49
CA PRO A 13 11.28 1.06 -9.26
C PRO A 13 12.40 1.60 -8.35
N THR A 14 12.73 0.87 -7.28
CA THR A 14 13.74 1.26 -6.29
C THR A 14 15.09 0.59 -6.51
N GLY A 15 15.28 -0.05 -7.67
CA GLY A 15 16.49 -0.78 -8.05
C GLY A 15 16.19 -1.82 -9.13
N TYR A 16 17.19 -2.62 -9.48
CA TYR A 16 17.02 -3.74 -10.41
C TYR A 16 16.16 -4.86 -9.79
N PRO A 17 15.36 -5.58 -10.59
CA PRO A 17 14.57 -6.69 -10.09
C PRO A 17 15.49 -7.81 -9.60
N HIS A 18 15.38 -8.16 -8.31
CA HIS A 18 16.06 -9.33 -7.76
C HIS A 18 15.32 -10.63 -8.12
N VAL A 19 16.00 -11.77 -7.97
CA VAL A 19 15.48 -13.11 -8.32
C VAL A 19 14.13 -13.40 -7.67
N GLY A 20 13.94 -13.02 -6.40
CA GLY A 20 12.64 -13.16 -5.72
C GLY A 20 11.47 -12.42 -6.39
N ASN A 21 11.71 -11.24 -6.96
CA ASN A 21 10.68 -10.50 -7.71
C ASN A 21 10.36 -11.22 -9.02
N ILE A 22 11.38 -11.67 -9.74
CA ILE A 22 11.20 -12.43 -10.99
C ILE A 22 10.47 -13.74 -10.75
N ARG A 23 10.77 -14.46 -9.67
CA ARG A 23 10.02 -15.67 -9.27
C ARG A 23 8.53 -15.37 -9.08
N THR A 24 8.21 -14.25 -8.42
CA THR A 24 6.83 -13.82 -8.22
C THR A 24 6.15 -13.46 -9.55
N ALA A 25 6.83 -12.73 -10.43
CA ALA A 25 6.33 -12.41 -11.77
C ALA A 25 6.02 -13.69 -12.57
N LEU A 26 6.98 -14.63 -12.61
CA LEU A 26 6.85 -15.92 -13.29
C LEU A 26 5.66 -16.73 -12.77
N PHE A 27 5.48 -16.82 -11.45
CA PHE A 27 4.35 -17.57 -10.88
C PHE A 27 3.00 -16.95 -11.24
N ASN A 28 2.89 -15.63 -11.20
CA ASN A 28 1.67 -14.92 -11.61
C ASN A 28 1.42 -15.14 -13.11
N TRP A 29 2.45 -15.01 -13.95
CA TRP A 29 2.36 -15.25 -15.39
C TRP A 29 1.91 -16.68 -15.72
N LEU A 30 2.57 -17.69 -15.15
CA LEU A 30 2.21 -19.10 -15.34
C LEU A 30 0.78 -19.39 -14.87
N PHE A 31 0.37 -18.82 -13.74
CA PHE A 31 -0.99 -18.99 -13.22
C PHE A 31 -2.04 -18.37 -14.16
N ALA A 32 -1.79 -17.15 -14.65
CA ALA A 32 -2.66 -16.52 -15.63
C ALA A 32 -2.77 -17.37 -16.91
N ARG A 33 -1.63 -17.75 -17.50
CA ARG A 33 -1.59 -18.52 -18.75
C ARG A 33 -2.26 -19.89 -18.60
N ARG A 34 -2.01 -20.61 -17.50
CA ARG A 34 -2.63 -21.92 -17.22
C ARG A 34 -4.16 -21.86 -17.18
N TYR A 35 -4.73 -20.78 -16.66
CA TYR A 35 -6.16 -20.65 -16.45
C TYR A 35 -6.85 -19.70 -17.44
N GLY A 36 -6.17 -19.30 -18.52
CA GLY A 36 -6.71 -18.35 -19.51
C GLY A 36 -7.09 -17.00 -18.89
N GLY A 37 -6.36 -16.57 -17.87
CA GLY A 37 -6.54 -15.29 -17.17
C GLY A 37 -5.60 -14.19 -17.65
N SER A 38 -5.68 -13.03 -17.00
CA SER A 38 -4.86 -11.86 -17.29
C SER A 38 -3.69 -11.71 -16.33
N PHE A 39 -2.50 -11.48 -16.86
CA PHE A 39 -1.30 -11.05 -16.16
C PHE A 39 -1.10 -9.54 -16.32
N ILE A 40 -1.17 -8.81 -15.21
CA ILE A 40 -1.07 -7.35 -15.18
C ILE A 40 0.28 -6.91 -14.61
N VAL A 41 0.93 -5.94 -15.25
CA VAL A 41 2.09 -5.23 -14.70
C VAL A 41 1.65 -3.85 -14.21
N ARG A 42 1.95 -3.52 -12.94
CA ARG A 42 1.66 -2.19 -12.37
C ARG A 42 2.87 -1.66 -11.61
N ILE A 43 3.33 -0.47 -11.97
CA ILE A 43 4.51 0.14 -11.35
C ILE A 43 4.10 0.86 -10.07
N GLU A 44 4.68 0.43 -8.94
CA GLU A 44 4.42 0.97 -7.60
C GLU A 44 5.42 2.09 -7.27
N ASP A 45 5.31 3.22 -7.97
CA ASP A 45 6.25 4.36 -7.93
C ASP A 45 5.81 5.54 -7.04
N THR A 46 5.03 5.26 -6.00
CA THR A 46 4.52 6.28 -5.05
C THR A 46 5.58 6.82 -4.08
N ASP A 47 6.74 6.16 -3.99
CA ASP A 47 7.84 6.59 -3.15
C ASP A 47 8.97 7.22 -3.96
N VAL A 48 8.80 8.52 -4.23
CA VAL A 48 9.70 9.30 -5.11
C VAL A 48 11.13 9.33 -4.57
N THR A 49 11.33 9.34 -3.26
CA THR A 49 12.67 9.43 -2.64
C THR A 49 13.51 8.17 -2.85
N ARG A 50 12.85 7.01 -3.05
CA ARG A 50 13.51 5.73 -3.32
C ARG A 50 13.56 5.37 -4.80
N LYS A 51 12.97 6.18 -5.69
CA LYS A 51 12.94 5.89 -7.13
C LYS A 51 14.35 5.97 -7.72
N VAL A 52 14.76 4.91 -8.40
CA VAL A 52 16.06 4.86 -9.09
C VAL A 52 15.84 5.10 -10.59
N LYS A 53 16.58 6.06 -11.15
CA LYS A 53 16.50 6.39 -12.58
C LYS A 53 16.81 5.14 -13.42
N GLY A 54 15.95 4.83 -14.37
CA GLY A 54 16.10 3.67 -15.26
C GLY A 54 15.67 2.32 -14.67
N ALA A 55 15.38 2.22 -13.36
CA ALA A 55 14.92 0.97 -12.73
C ALA A 55 13.61 0.46 -13.34
N GLU A 56 12.67 1.38 -13.62
CA GLU A 56 11.41 1.06 -14.30
C GLU A 56 11.64 0.40 -15.66
N LYS A 57 12.46 1.00 -16.52
CA LYS A 57 12.83 0.43 -17.82
C LYS A 57 13.51 -0.93 -17.65
N GLY A 58 14.44 -1.04 -16.69
CA GLY A 58 15.13 -2.30 -16.38
C GLY A 58 14.17 -3.41 -15.96
N ILE A 59 13.13 -3.09 -15.19
CA ILE A 59 12.07 -4.03 -14.82
C ILE A 59 11.32 -4.53 -16.07
N LEU A 60 10.82 -3.62 -16.90
CA LEU A 60 10.04 -3.98 -18.10
C LEU A 60 10.88 -4.76 -19.12
N ASP A 61 12.12 -4.35 -19.33
CA ASP A 61 13.06 -5.03 -20.22
C ASP A 61 13.42 -6.42 -19.71
N SER A 62 13.55 -6.62 -18.40
CA SER A 62 13.80 -7.93 -17.80
C SER A 62 12.63 -8.89 -18.06
N LEU A 63 11.39 -8.42 -17.95
CA LEU A 63 10.21 -9.24 -18.25
C LEU A 63 10.17 -9.62 -19.74
N ARG A 64 10.47 -8.68 -20.64
CA ARG A 64 10.56 -8.95 -22.09
C ARG A 64 11.66 -9.96 -22.42
N TRP A 65 12.84 -9.81 -21.82
CA TRP A 65 13.96 -10.74 -22.01
C TRP A 65 13.60 -12.16 -21.59
N LEU A 66 12.84 -12.31 -20.50
CA LEU A 66 12.31 -13.59 -20.02
C LEU A 66 11.08 -14.08 -20.79
N SER A 67 10.61 -13.35 -21.80
CA SER A 67 9.37 -13.64 -22.55
C SER A 67 8.12 -13.73 -21.67
N LEU A 68 8.06 -12.93 -20.60
CA LEU A 68 6.89 -12.77 -19.75
C LEU A 68 6.07 -11.58 -20.24
N ASP A 69 5.26 -11.80 -21.27
CA ASP A 69 4.32 -10.81 -21.81
C ASP A 69 3.20 -10.50 -20.79
N TRP A 70 2.66 -9.28 -20.83
CA TRP A 70 1.57 -8.85 -19.96
C TRP A 70 0.38 -8.34 -20.76
N ASP A 71 -0.82 -8.67 -20.27
CA ASP A 71 -2.09 -8.38 -20.95
C ASP A 71 -2.57 -6.96 -20.65
N GLU A 72 -2.16 -6.41 -19.49
CA GLU A 72 -2.43 -5.04 -19.07
C GLU A 72 -1.19 -4.46 -18.38
N GLY A 73 -0.87 -3.21 -18.62
CA GLY A 73 0.28 -2.58 -17.98
C GLY A 73 0.84 -1.37 -18.72
N PRO A 74 2.04 -0.90 -18.32
CA PRO A 74 2.82 0.04 -19.11
C PRO A 74 2.93 -0.42 -20.57
N ASP A 75 2.98 0.55 -21.48
CA ASP A 75 3.12 0.41 -22.95
C ASP A 75 1.94 -0.27 -23.67
N VAL A 76 1.28 -1.25 -23.07
CA VAL A 76 0.15 -2.00 -23.68
C VAL A 76 -1.22 -1.46 -23.30
N GLY A 77 -1.32 -0.70 -22.20
CA GLY A 77 -2.58 -0.11 -21.74
C GLY A 77 -3.53 -1.14 -21.13
N GLY A 78 -4.83 -0.94 -21.34
CA GLY A 78 -5.92 -1.73 -20.79
C GLY A 78 -6.92 -0.91 -19.95
N ASP A 79 -8.06 -1.51 -19.65
CA ASP A 79 -9.26 -0.81 -19.14
C ASP A 79 -9.09 -0.16 -17.75
N TYR A 80 -8.10 -0.58 -16.98
CA TYR A 80 -7.87 -0.12 -15.60
C TYR A 80 -6.68 0.83 -15.45
N GLY A 81 -6.19 1.38 -16.57
CA GLY A 81 -5.11 2.36 -16.57
C GLY A 81 -5.42 3.62 -15.74
N PRO A 82 -4.42 4.47 -15.48
CA PRO A 82 -3.00 4.25 -15.79
C PRO A 82 -2.36 3.17 -14.91
N TYR A 83 -1.32 2.49 -15.40
CA TYR A 83 -0.61 1.42 -14.66
C TYR A 83 0.61 1.89 -13.87
N TYR A 84 0.73 3.20 -13.71
CA TYR A 84 1.67 3.87 -12.82
C TYR A 84 0.91 4.43 -11.63
N GLN A 85 1.29 4.05 -10.41
CA GLN A 85 0.56 4.53 -9.24
C GLN A 85 0.70 6.05 -9.04
N SER A 86 1.84 6.64 -9.39
CA SER A 86 2.04 8.10 -9.37
C SER A 86 1.03 8.87 -10.22
N GLN A 87 0.42 8.23 -11.22
CA GLN A 87 -0.61 8.82 -12.08
C GLN A 87 -2.04 8.61 -11.55
N ARG A 88 -2.20 7.93 -10.41
CA ARG A 88 -3.50 7.54 -9.82
C ARG A 88 -3.84 8.26 -8.53
N LEU A 89 -3.09 9.31 -8.16
CA LEU A 89 -3.21 9.99 -6.87
C LEU A 89 -4.63 10.49 -6.58
N LYS A 90 -5.36 10.97 -7.59
CA LYS A 90 -6.76 11.40 -7.44
C LYS A 90 -7.68 10.28 -6.96
N LEU A 91 -7.48 9.05 -7.48
CA LEU A 91 -8.25 7.88 -7.07
C LEU A 91 -7.99 7.53 -5.61
N TYR A 92 -6.72 7.60 -5.18
CA TYR A 92 -6.33 7.30 -3.81
C TYR A 92 -6.84 8.34 -2.83
N LYS A 93 -6.77 9.63 -3.20
CA LYS A 93 -7.33 10.72 -2.39
C LYS A 93 -8.83 10.53 -2.18
N SER A 94 -9.58 10.27 -3.25
CA SER A 94 -11.03 10.03 -3.16
C SER A 94 -11.37 8.79 -2.32
N ALA A 95 -10.60 7.71 -2.45
CA ALA A 95 -10.78 6.52 -1.62
C ALA A 95 -10.49 6.81 -0.13
N ALA A 96 -9.43 7.55 0.17
CA ALA A 96 -9.09 7.96 1.53
C ALA A 96 -10.17 8.87 2.14
N GLU A 97 -10.67 9.84 1.39
CA GLU A 97 -11.79 10.70 1.80
C GLU A 97 -13.05 9.89 2.13
N LYS A 98 -13.37 8.88 1.31
CA LYS A 98 -14.48 7.95 1.58
C LYS A 98 -14.28 7.17 2.88
N LEU A 99 -13.08 6.63 3.10
CA LEU A 99 -12.75 5.91 4.34
C LEU A 99 -12.86 6.82 5.57
N VAL A 100 -12.45 8.08 5.47
CA VAL A 100 -12.60 9.07 6.55
C VAL A 100 -14.07 9.37 6.79
N ALA A 101 -14.85 9.59 5.74
CA ALA A 101 -16.28 9.91 5.85
C ALA A 101 -17.09 8.79 6.51
N GLN A 102 -16.74 7.53 6.27
CA GLN A 102 -17.42 6.38 6.89
C GLN A 102 -16.85 5.98 8.27
N GLY A 103 -15.82 6.66 8.76
CA GLY A 103 -15.22 6.42 10.08
C GLY A 103 -14.18 5.30 10.14
N ASP A 104 -13.82 4.71 8.99
CA ASP A 104 -12.79 3.66 8.88
C ASP A 104 -11.37 4.22 8.79
N ALA A 105 -11.24 5.53 8.64
CA ALA A 105 -9.98 6.26 8.67
C ALA A 105 -10.14 7.62 9.39
N TYR A 106 -9.03 8.23 9.77
CA TYR A 106 -9.02 9.54 10.41
C TYR A 106 -7.77 10.35 10.06
N ASN A 107 -7.90 11.68 10.18
CA ASN A 107 -6.79 12.61 9.97
C ASN A 107 -5.89 12.65 11.22
N CYS A 108 -4.59 12.48 11.00
CA CYS A 108 -3.56 12.57 12.02
C CYS A 108 -2.68 13.80 11.76
N TYR A 109 -2.56 14.64 12.79
CA TYR A 109 -1.82 15.90 12.77
C TYR A 109 -0.51 15.83 13.58
N CYS A 110 -0.07 14.62 13.96
CA CYS A 110 1.19 14.44 14.69
C CYS A 110 2.39 14.73 13.78
N SER A 111 3.32 15.56 14.26
CA SER A 111 4.57 15.84 13.55
C SER A 111 5.51 14.62 13.58
N PRO A 112 6.44 14.50 12.61
CA PRO A 112 7.47 13.45 12.62
C PRO A 112 8.28 13.42 13.92
N GLU A 113 8.65 14.59 14.47
CA GLU A 113 9.47 14.71 15.69
C GLU A 113 8.74 14.13 16.90
N ARG A 114 7.42 14.36 17.00
CA ARG A 114 6.59 13.73 18.05
C ARG A 114 6.59 12.22 17.91
N LEU A 115 6.42 11.71 16.68
CA LEU A 115 6.36 10.27 16.42
C LEU A 115 7.69 9.60 16.74
N ASP A 116 8.81 10.25 16.47
CA ASP A 116 10.14 9.73 16.80
C ASP A 116 10.38 9.73 18.31
N ALA A 117 10.04 10.81 19.01
CA ALA A 117 10.12 10.86 20.47
C ALA A 117 9.26 9.76 21.14
N MET A 118 8.04 9.55 20.63
CA MET A 118 7.13 8.49 21.08
C MET A 118 7.75 7.10 20.90
N ARG A 119 8.36 6.81 19.73
CA ARG A 119 9.03 5.52 19.47
C ARG A 119 10.21 5.29 20.39
N VAL A 120 11.04 6.32 20.62
CA VAL A 120 12.19 6.23 21.54
C VAL A 120 11.70 5.89 22.95
N GLU A 121 10.61 6.49 23.41
CA GLU A 121 10.04 6.20 24.73
C GLU A 121 9.45 4.79 24.82
N GLN A 122 8.76 4.32 23.79
CA GLN A 122 8.25 2.94 23.72
C GLN A 122 9.39 1.92 23.83
N VAL A 123 10.49 2.14 23.10
CA VAL A 123 11.68 1.28 23.14
C VAL A 123 12.30 1.28 24.54
N LYS A 124 12.46 2.45 25.18
CA LYS A 124 12.96 2.55 26.56
C LYS A 124 12.09 1.75 27.55
N ARG A 125 10.77 1.73 27.33
CA ARG A 125 9.81 0.97 28.13
C ARG A 125 9.67 -0.50 27.71
N LYS A 126 10.45 -0.97 26.74
CA LYS A 126 10.35 -2.33 26.14
C LYS A 126 8.95 -2.65 25.62
N GLN A 127 8.23 -1.63 25.16
CA GLN A 127 6.92 -1.79 24.53
C GLN A 127 7.08 -1.98 23.02
N PRO A 128 6.18 -2.73 22.36
CA PRO A 128 6.16 -2.79 20.90
C PRO A 128 6.01 -1.39 20.31
N PRO A 129 6.84 -1.00 19.33
CA PRO A 129 6.73 0.30 18.69
C PRO A 129 5.45 0.39 17.86
N GLY A 130 4.74 1.50 17.96
CA GLY A 130 3.49 1.72 17.23
C GLY A 130 2.90 3.10 17.49
N TYR A 131 2.01 3.55 16.61
CA TYR A 131 1.32 4.81 16.82
C TYR A 131 0.40 4.73 18.05
N ASP A 132 0.49 5.73 18.91
CA ASP A 132 -0.28 5.83 20.15
C ASP A 132 -1.76 6.20 19.93
N ARG A 133 -2.21 6.25 18.68
CA ARG A 133 -3.59 6.55 18.28
C ARG A 133 -4.05 7.93 18.77
N ARG A 134 -3.12 8.87 19.01
CA ARG A 134 -3.40 10.19 19.60
C ARG A 134 -4.49 10.98 18.87
N CYS A 135 -4.52 10.91 17.55
CA CYS A 135 -5.47 11.67 16.73
C CYS A 135 -6.80 10.93 16.45
N ARG A 136 -6.96 9.71 16.98
CA ARG A 136 -8.05 8.80 16.60
C ARG A 136 -9.44 9.30 16.98
N GLU A 137 -9.54 10.02 18.10
CA GLU A 137 -10.80 10.50 18.68
C GLU A 137 -10.81 12.03 18.84
N LEU A 138 -10.04 12.77 18.02
CA LEU A 138 -10.07 14.23 18.06
C LEU A 138 -11.48 14.76 17.75
N THR A 139 -11.93 15.75 18.52
CA THR A 139 -13.22 16.41 18.26
C THR A 139 -13.15 17.27 16.98
N PRO A 140 -14.30 17.63 16.37
CA PRO A 140 -14.32 18.55 15.24
C PRO A 140 -13.58 19.87 15.52
N GLU A 141 -13.70 20.41 16.74
CA GLU A 141 -13.06 21.65 17.16
C GLU A 141 -11.54 21.51 17.23
N GLU A 142 -11.03 20.41 17.79
CA GLU A 142 -9.60 20.12 17.85
C GLU A 142 -8.99 19.98 16.44
N ARG A 143 -9.71 19.32 15.52
CA ARG A 143 -9.29 19.19 14.13
C ARG A 143 -9.29 20.54 13.41
N ALA A 144 -10.32 21.36 13.61
CA ALA A 144 -10.41 22.69 13.02
C ALA A 144 -9.27 23.60 13.48
N LYS A 145 -8.91 23.56 14.78
CA LYS A 145 -7.76 24.29 15.32
C LYS A 145 -6.46 23.86 14.64
N LYS A 146 -6.23 22.55 14.48
CA LYS A 146 -5.03 22.02 13.81
C LYS A 146 -4.96 22.40 12.33
N GLN A 147 -6.10 22.46 11.65
CA GLN A 147 -6.18 22.94 10.27
C GLN A 147 -5.91 24.44 10.17
N ALA A 148 -6.41 25.25 11.11
CA ALA A 148 -6.14 26.68 11.18
C ALA A 148 -4.65 27.00 11.46
N GLU A 149 -3.94 26.11 12.16
CA GLU A 149 -2.48 26.15 12.33
C GLU A 149 -1.71 25.83 11.02
N GLY A 150 -2.40 25.50 9.92
CA GLY A 150 -1.78 25.17 8.63
C GLY A 150 -1.20 23.76 8.54
N ILE A 151 -1.49 22.89 9.51
CA ILE A 151 -0.95 21.52 9.55
C ILE A 151 -1.67 20.66 8.51
N VAL A 152 -0.90 20.13 7.55
CA VAL A 152 -1.40 19.14 6.57
C VAL A 152 -1.41 17.75 7.23
N PRO A 153 -2.59 17.12 7.42
CA PRO A 153 -2.66 15.82 8.07
C PRO A 153 -2.25 14.68 7.14
N VAL A 154 -1.84 13.58 7.75
CA VAL A 154 -1.85 12.26 7.09
C VAL A 154 -3.18 11.56 7.36
N VAL A 155 -3.60 10.65 6.49
CA VAL A 155 -4.78 9.79 6.74
C VAL A 155 -4.29 8.46 7.30
N ARG A 156 -4.82 8.04 8.45
CA ARG A 156 -4.55 6.73 9.07
C ARG A 156 -5.76 5.82 9.01
N PHE A 157 -5.52 4.52 8.82
CA PHE A 157 -6.57 3.51 8.91
C PHE A 157 -6.95 3.26 10.38
N LYS A 158 -8.25 3.18 10.67
CA LYS A 158 -8.79 3.01 12.03
C LYS A 158 -8.94 1.52 12.34
N VAL A 159 -7.83 0.83 12.63
CA VAL A 159 -7.86 -0.60 12.97
C VAL A 159 -8.73 -0.82 14.22
N PRO A 160 -9.66 -1.78 14.28
CA PRO A 160 -10.44 -2.07 15.49
C PRO A 160 -9.53 -2.35 16.70
N LEU A 161 -9.91 -1.96 17.92
CA LEU A 161 -9.01 -2.11 19.08
C LEU A 161 -8.97 -3.53 19.65
N LYS A 162 -10.03 -4.32 19.43
CA LYS A 162 -10.23 -5.66 19.99
C LYS A 162 -10.71 -6.60 18.90
N GLY A 163 -10.52 -7.90 19.12
CA GLY A 163 -10.87 -8.95 18.19
C GLY A 163 -9.71 -9.33 17.28
N GLN A 164 -10.04 -10.04 16.21
CA GLN A 164 -9.08 -10.68 15.33
C GLN A 164 -9.54 -10.61 13.88
N THR A 165 -8.58 -10.48 12.97
CA THR A 165 -8.80 -10.64 11.53
C THR A 165 -8.30 -12.01 11.11
N ARG A 166 -9.12 -12.76 10.37
CA ARG A 166 -8.80 -14.11 9.90
C ARG A 166 -8.97 -14.18 8.39
N PHE A 167 -8.04 -14.84 7.72
CA PHE A 167 -8.16 -15.13 6.29
C PHE A 167 -7.45 -16.44 5.96
N LYS A 168 -7.84 -17.06 4.83
CA LYS A 168 -7.22 -18.27 4.32
C LYS A 168 -6.27 -17.91 3.19
N ASP A 169 -4.97 -18.07 3.44
CA ASP A 169 -3.91 -17.96 2.46
C ASP A 169 -3.82 -19.26 1.64
N LEU A 170 -3.55 -19.14 0.34
CA LEU A 170 -3.48 -20.30 -0.55
C LEU A 170 -2.24 -21.18 -0.31
N ILE A 171 -1.20 -20.63 0.32
CA ILE A 171 0.07 -21.31 0.60
C ILE A 171 0.16 -21.68 2.08
N TYR A 172 -0.14 -20.75 2.97
CA TYR A 172 0.01 -20.93 4.42
C TYR A 172 -1.24 -21.45 5.14
N GLY A 173 -2.39 -21.53 4.46
CA GLY A 173 -3.65 -21.97 5.06
C GLY A 173 -4.28 -20.88 5.93
N ASP A 174 -4.83 -21.24 7.09
CA ASP A 174 -5.54 -20.29 7.95
C ASP A 174 -4.58 -19.37 8.71
N VAL A 175 -4.71 -18.06 8.50
CA VAL A 175 -3.90 -17.01 9.11
C VAL A 175 -4.78 -16.12 9.99
N VAL A 176 -4.28 -15.80 11.19
CA VAL A 176 -5.00 -15.02 12.20
C VAL A 176 -4.09 -13.91 12.72
N PHE A 177 -4.61 -12.68 12.77
CA PHE A 177 -3.96 -11.54 13.40
C PHE A 177 -4.84 -10.95 14.49
N GLU A 178 -4.29 -10.83 15.70
CA GLU A 178 -4.93 -10.12 16.79
C GLU A 178 -4.91 -8.61 16.50
N HIS A 179 -6.02 -7.91 16.68
CA HIS A 179 -6.07 -6.49 16.38
C HIS A 179 -5.18 -5.64 17.30
N SER A 180 -4.84 -6.16 18.49
CA SER A 180 -3.89 -5.53 19.40
C SER A 180 -2.46 -5.48 18.86
N THR A 181 -2.11 -6.35 17.90
CA THR A 181 -0.78 -6.36 17.27
C THR A 181 -0.71 -5.50 16.01
N LEU A 182 -1.82 -4.88 15.61
CA LEU A 182 -1.93 -4.07 14.41
C LEU A 182 -1.96 -2.58 14.76
N ASP A 183 -1.21 -1.79 14.02
CA ASP A 183 -1.12 -0.34 14.20
C ASP A 183 -2.09 0.42 13.29
N ASP A 184 -2.46 1.64 13.65
CA ASP A 184 -3.21 2.56 12.79
C ASP A 184 -2.26 3.15 11.74
N PHE A 185 -1.96 2.35 10.71
CA PHE A 185 -0.98 2.69 9.67
C PHE A 185 -1.45 3.84 8.76
N VAL A 186 -0.49 4.55 8.18
CA VAL A 186 -0.76 5.66 7.25
C VAL A 186 -1.23 5.10 5.90
N LEU A 187 -2.37 5.60 5.43
CA LEU A 187 -2.95 5.33 4.10
C LEU A 187 -2.53 6.38 3.07
N LEU A 188 -2.49 7.65 3.48
CA LEU A 188 -2.17 8.79 2.61
C LEU A 188 -1.21 9.72 3.34
N LYS A 189 -0.07 10.03 2.68
CA LYS A 189 0.92 11.01 3.15
C LYS A 189 0.37 12.44 2.94
N SER A 190 0.93 13.39 3.71
CA SER A 190 0.67 14.83 3.59
C SER A 190 1.10 15.39 2.24
#